data_AF-A0AA42MTF1-F1
#
_entry.id   AF-A0AA42MTF1-F1
#
_cell.length_a   1.000
_cell.length_b   1.000
_cell.length_c   1.000
_cell.angle_alpha   90.00
_cell.angle_beta   90.00
_cell.angle_gamma   90.00
#
_symmetry.space_group_name_H-M   'P 1'
#
loop_
_entity.id
_entity.type
_entity.pdbx_description
1 polymer ?
#
loop_
_entity_poly.entity_id
_entity_poly.type
_entity_poly.pdbx_seq_one_letter_code
_entity_poly.pdbx_strand_id
1 'polypeptide(L)'
;MVQGQFIVLSFKEWSNWVAQSALRFHSARIQPYLNTQQSFFNLMNSAPDITHLDDNEYILAALSKSYSASVYQSEYTLANYIGLEAVQQFYALTERGKIALKHSANNLQVSLATDPQIAKFWEAYRLDQKKTLEHENAIKFTELIFEKKFLKERLMDIVNDETLNQYFNPTKYSPARLQAQIHDEKTQKNLFSLESYEKTKAYAGMFTRFLFNIEINDQQLTEKYKHISKRCGSKEYYSNDLKEKQTQDELTFYFLSEKILQEKILTEYVLLESNIKHLPLLALSLYFHYEMLIKHEYSLNLSALKTDLFRLDFFYTQSKCQEYKDLPYLVAFSIGKLLPSEFINTLYYYKKTKAYPCFKPTHQTDLEQALPSIADEEFLEILNQLNERISKTWTEVQRSFQMSQISDVTPSEKTEDVNASNITQHTGSANITHPSEKHLDTNPQTMPISESTDLSAHSEVQSNPLVTPPVVIATQSQPVDQQPPMPVHQPEHSKPQASSRPNLQEQISLIVEHQINEESLPVSAADETMAMPQNPLIEHLIRLFNDPEIQDLKSLIGMLKKDSKFNDITTQGKLRERLVTEGILNPQDAPKNGDKLFNYMKREIAKKS
;
A
#
# COMPACT_ATOMS: atom_id res chain seq x y z
N MET A 1 38.70 -7.86 7.15
CA MET A 1 37.61 -7.37 8.02
C MET A 1 37.92 -5.92 8.35
N VAL A 2 36.97 -5.02 8.11
CA VAL A 2 37.14 -3.59 8.36
C VAL A 2 36.86 -3.30 9.84
N GLN A 3 37.84 -2.76 10.56
CA GLN A 3 37.73 -2.38 11.98
C GLN A 3 38.47 -1.07 12.21
N GLY A 4 37.95 -0.22 13.10
CA GLY A 4 38.59 1.07 13.40
C GLY A 4 37.62 2.11 13.93
N GLN A 5 38.04 3.38 13.88
CA GLN A 5 37.21 4.53 14.21
C GLN A 5 36.59 5.06 12.92
N PHE A 6 35.27 5.28 12.94
CA PHE A 6 34.51 5.68 11.77
C PHE A 6 33.69 6.93 12.06
N ILE A 7 33.44 7.70 11.00
CA ILE A 7 32.44 8.74 10.98
C ILE A 7 31.49 8.51 9.80
N VAL A 8 30.19 8.60 10.06
CA VAL A 8 29.16 8.55 9.01
C VAL A 8 28.95 9.94 8.46
N LEU A 9 28.98 10.08 7.14
CA LEU A 9 28.84 11.35 6.42
C LEU A 9 27.62 11.30 5.53
N SER A 10 26.86 12.39 5.47
CA SER A 10 25.96 12.61 4.33
C SER A 10 26.76 12.85 3.05
N PHE A 11 26.14 12.65 1.88
CA PHE A 11 26.73 13.00 0.59
C PHE A 11 27.28 14.45 0.54
N LYS A 12 26.55 15.40 1.15
CA LYS A 12 26.95 16.81 1.21
C LYS A 12 28.16 17.03 2.12
N GLU A 13 28.20 16.37 3.29
CA GLU A 13 29.35 16.44 4.19
C GLU A 13 30.60 15.85 3.56
N TRP A 14 30.46 14.71 2.89
CA TRP A 14 31.57 14.08 2.16
C TRP A 14 32.12 15.00 1.07
N SER A 15 31.24 15.55 0.23
CA SER A 15 31.64 16.48 -0.85
C SER A 15 32.35 17.71 -0.30
N ASN A 16 31.81 18.32 0.77
CA ASN A 16 32.40 19.49 1.39
C ASN A 16 33.74 19.18 2.05
N TRP A 17 33.87 18.03 2.73
CA TRP A 17 35.12 17.66 3.39
C TRP A 17 36.23 17.46 2.37
N VAL A 18 35.95 16.80 1.25
CA VAL A 18 36.95 16.61 0.18
C VAL A 18 37.33 17.96 -0.46
N ALA A 19 36.34 18.82 -0.74
CA ALA A 19 36.60 20.10 -1.40
C ALA A 19 37.30 21.13 -0.49
N GLN A 20 36.98 21.15 0.81
CA GLN A 20 37.46 22.16 1.77
C GLN A 20 38.56 21.64 2.69
N SER A 21 38.90 20.35 2.60
CA SER A 21 39.88 19.64 3.43
C SER A 21 39.60 19.65 4.94
N ALA A 22 38.43 20.14 5.38
CA ALA A 22 38.02 20.17 6.77
C ALA A 22 36.55 19.85 6.94
N LEU A 23 36.22 18.97 7.89
CA LEU A 23 34.86 18.69 8.32
C LEU A 23 34.62 19.24 9.71
N ARG A 24 33.62 20.10 9.86
CA ARG A 24 33.09 20.46 11.18
C ARG A 24 32.31 19.28 11.75
N PHE A 25 32.64 18.85 12.97
CA PHE A 25 32.00 17.69 13.57
C PHE A 25 31.84 17.81 15.09
N HIS A 26 30.98 16.97 15.67
CA HIS A 26 30.91 16.74 17.10
C HIS A 26 31.67 15.43 17.42
N SER A 27 32.49 15.40 18.47
CA SER A 27 33.35 14.25 18.79
C SER A 27 32.59 12.93 18.94
N ALA A 28 31.36 12.99 19.46
CA ALA A 28 30.45 11.85 19.57
C ALA A 28 30.05 11.20 18.22
N ARG A 29 30.35 11.83 17.08
CA ARG A 29 30.12 11.23 15.74
C ARG A 29 31.21 10.24 15.32
N ILE A 30 32.34 10.23 16.01
CA ILE A 30 33.38 9.23 15.79
C ILE A 30 33.05 8.04 16.67
N GLN A 31 32.74 6.90 16.05
CA GLN A 31 32.34 5.68 16.74
C GLN A 31 33.24 4.50 16.34
N PRO A 32 33.56 3.59 17.27
CA PRO A 32 34.27 2.37 16.95
C PRO A 32 33.38 1.43 16.15
N TYR A 33 33.89 0.94 15.01
CA TYR A 33 33.28 -0.13 14.24
C TYR A 33 34.08 -1.42 14.42
N LEU A 34 33.43 -2.43 15.00
CA LEU A 34 34.04 -3.71 15.35
C LEU A 34 33.63 -4.82 14.38
N ASN A 35 33.10 -4.47 13.21
CA ASN A 35 32.57 -5.41 12.22
C ASN A 35 31.43 -6.29 12.78
N THR A 36 30.60 -5.72 13.66
CA THR A 36 29.39 -6.37 14.19
C THR A 36 28.17 -5.51 13.91
N GLN A 37 26.98 -6.13 13.84
CA GLN A 37 25.72 -5.42 13.66
C GLN A 37 25.51 -4.33 14.72
N GLN A 38 25.76 -4.64 16.00
CA GLN A 38 25.61 -3.66 17.07
C GLN A 38 26.53 -2.45 16.91
N SER A 39 27.82 -2.69 16.59
CA SER A 39 28.75 -1.59 16.36
C SER A 39 28.39 -0.75 15.13
N PHE A 40 27.81 -1.37 14.09
CA PHE A 40 27.29 -0.67 12.92
C PHE A 40 26.08 0.22 13.29
N PHE A 41 25.13 -0.32 14.04
CA PHE A 41 23.92 0.41 14.46
C PHE A 41 24.30 1.61 15.34
N ASN A 42 25.22 1.41 16.30
CA ASN A 42 25.74 2.50 17.13
C ASN A 42 26.44 3.59 16.29
N LEU A 43 27.20 3.20 15.26
CA LEU A 43 27.82 4.12 14.32
C LEU A 43 26.75 4.91 13.54
N MET A 44 25.72 4.26 13.02
CA MET A 44 24.63 4.90 12.29
C MET A 44 23.77 5.82 13.16
N ASN A 45 23.60 5.54 14.46
CA ASN A 45 22.93 6.45 15.39
C ASN A 45 23.64 7.80 15.57
N SER A 46 24.90 7.90 15.14
CA SER A 46 25.68 9.13 15.14
C SER A 46 25.67 9.86 13.79
N ALA A 47 24.98 9.29 12.80
CA ALA A 47 24.81 9.87 11.49
C ALA A 47 23.90 11.12 11.54
N PRO A 48 24.06 12.06 10.58
CA PRO A 48 23.10 13.13 10.41
C PRO A 48 21.76 12.52 9.99
N ASP A 49 20.65 13.10 10.45
CA ASP A 49 19.32 12.65 10.09
C ASP A 49 19.04 12.97 8.60
N ILE A 50 18.86 11.93 7.79
CA ILE A 50 18.47 12.01 6.38
C ILE A 50 17.21 11.17 6.20
N THR A 51 16.20 11.77 5.58
CA THR A 51 14.85 11.23 5.45
C THR A 51 14.73 9.99 4.57
N HIS A 52 15.72 9.67 3.72
CA HIS A 52 15.53 8.71 2.62
C HIS A 52 16.41 7.46 2.60
N LEU A 53 17.14 7.04 3.64
CA LEU A 53 17.90 5.76 3.74
C LEU A 53 18.29 5.03 2.41
N ASP A 54 18.78 5.76 1.42
CA ASP A 54 19.14 5.23 0.11
C ASP A 54 20.62 4.84 0.11
N ASP A 55 21.01 3.93 -0.79
CA ASP A 55 22.36 3.33 -0.80
C ASP A 55 23.49 4.35 -1.05
N ASN A 56 23.17 5.55 -1.54
CA ASN A 56 24.10 6.62 -1.91
C ASN A 56 24.06 7.83 -0.96
N GLU A 57 23.21 7.84 0.06
CA GLU A 57 23.06 9.01 0.93
C GLU A 57 24.16 9.14 1.97
N TYR A 58 24.63 7.99 2.47
CA TYR A 58 25.69 7.94 3.46
C TYR A 58 26.99 7.36 2.89
N ILE A 59 28.10 7.94 3.35
CA ILE A 59 29.46 7.45 3.13
C ILE A 59 30.09 7.26 4.50
N LEU A 60 30.80 6.15 4.69
CA LEU A 60 31.57 5.89 5.92
C LEU A 60 33.02 6.27 5.67
N ALA A 61 33.59 7.13 6.51
CA ALA A 61 35.02 7.42 6.48
C ALA A 61 35.72 6.65 7.61
N ALA A 62 36.62 5.76 7.24
CA ALA A 62 37.53 5.11 8.18
C ALA A 62 38.66 6.08 8.54
N LEU A 63 38.85 6.33 9.82
CA LEU A 63 39.88 7.22 10.33
C LEU A 63 41.14 6.44 10.67
N SER A 64 42.29 7.06 10.45
CA SER A 64 43.59 6.51 10.84
C SER A 64 43.71 6.40 12.36
N LYS A 65 44.60 5.52 12.87
CA LYS A 65 44.82 5.39 14.32
C LYS A 65 45.31 6.68 14.99
N SER A 66 45.91 7.59 14.21
CA SER A 66 46.46 8.87 14.65
C SER A 66 45.58 10.07 14.28
N TYR A 67 44.30 9.85 13.93
CA TYR A 67 43.40 10.91 13.46
C TYR A 67 43.29 12.10 14.41
N SER A 68 43.51 11.90 15.71
CA SER A 68 43.45 12.95 16.73
C SER A 68 44.45 14.08 16.48
N ALA A 69 45.56 13.79 15.80
CA ALA A 69 46.55 14.82 15.42
C ALA A 69 46.04 15.77 14.32
N SER A 70 45.02 15.35 13.57
CA SER A 70 44.36 16.13 12.52
C SER A 70 43.09 16.84 13.01
N VAL A 71 42.80 16.78 14.32
CA VAL A 71 41.67 17.47 14.94
C VAL A 71 42.14 18.82 15.48
N TYR A 72 41.40 19.87 15.17
CA TYR A 72 41.65 21.22 15.70
C TYR A 72 40.34 21.92 16.03
N GLN A 73 40.40 22.92 16.89
CA GLN A 73 39.23 23.67 17.35
C GLN A 73 39.32 25.13 16.88
N SER A 74 38.20 25.68 16.41
CA SER A 74 38.11 27.09 16.10
C SER A 74 38.14 27.93 17.39
N GLU A 75 39.06 28.90 17.46
CA GLU A 75 39.19 29.81 18.60
C GLU A 75 37.93 30.69 18.80
N TYR A 76 37.20 30.99 17.72
CA TYR A 76 36.04 31.91 17.76
C TYR A 76 34.72 31.20 18.06
N THR A 77 34.54 29.99 17.52
CA THR A 77 33.25 29.28 17.59
C THR A 77 33.29 28.07 18.52
N LEU A 78 34.48 27.68 18.99
CA LEU A 78 34.74 26.45 19.73
C LEU A 78 34.29 25.17 18.98
N ALA A 79 34.02 25.27 17.68
CA ALA A 79 33.67 24.13 16.85
C ALA A 79 34.92 23.30 16.54
N ASN A 80 34.77 21.97 16.63
CA ASN A 80 35.82 21.03 16.26
C ASN A 80 35.79 20.76 14.75
N TYR A 81 36.99 20.69 14.18
CA TYR A 81 37.24 20.37 12.79
C TYR A 81 38.21 19.20 12.71
N ILE A 82 38.03 18.36 11.70
CA ILE A 82 38.95 17.26 11.39
C ILE A 82 39.44 17.41 9.95
N GLY A 83 40.76 17.39 9.78
CA GLY A 83 41.42 17.47 8.48
C GLY A 83 41.21 16.20 7.64
N LEU A 84 41.25 16.32 6.31
CA LEU A 84 41.08 15.19 5.39
C LEU A 84 42.20 14.14 5.55
N GLU A 85 43.37 14.55 6.04
CA GLU A 85 44.53 13.67 6.33
C GLU A 85 44.23 12.63 7.41
N ALA A 86 43.16 12.85 8.20
CA ALA A 86 42.66 11.88 9.16
C ALA A 86 42.10 10.62 8.50
N VAL A 87 41.62 10.72 7.25
CA VAL A 87 40.87 9.67 6.56
C VAL A 87 41.82 8.67 5.92
N GLN A 88 41.63 7.40 6.25
CA GLN A 88 42.36 6.29 5.64
C GLN A 88 41.64 5.77 4.39
N GLN A 89 40.31 5.68 4.41
CA GLN A 89 39.51 5.15 3.31
C GLN A 89 38.05 5.60 3.43
N PHE A 90 37.41 5.90 2.31
CA PHE A 90 35.96 6.05 2.23
C PHE A 90 35.30 4.74 1.76
N TYR A 91 34.17 4.41 2.37
CA TYR A 91 33.34 3.26 2.04
C TYR A 91 31.95 3.70 1.63
N ALA A 92 31.49 3.17 0.49
CA ALA A 92 30.06 3.14 0.18
C ALA A 92 29.38 2.03 1.00
N LEU A 93 28.11 2.23 1.33
CA LEU A 93 27.33 1.27 2.12
C LEU A 93 27.12 -0.05 1.37
N THR A 94 26.91 0.01 0.06
CA THR A 94 26.68 -1.15 -0.82
C THR A 94 27.42 -0.98 -2.16
N GLU A 95 27.53 -2.07 -2.92
CA GLU A 95 28.01 -2.00 -4.32
C GLU A 95 27.12 -1.10 -5.19
N ARG A 96 25.79 -1.15 -4.99
CA ARG A 96 24.86 -0.27 -5.71
C ARG A 96 25.14 1.20 -5.37
N GLY A 97 25.36 1.50 -4.09
CA GLY A 97 25.74 2.83 -3.62
C GLY A 97 27.03 3.32 -4.25
N LYS A 98 28.06 2.46 -4.31
CA LYS A 98 29.33 2.77 -4.99
C LYS A 98 29.13 3.09 -6.47
N ILE A 99 28.31 2.30 -7.17
CA ILE A 99 27.98 2.55 -8.59
C ILE A 99 27.26 3.89 -8.74
N ALA A 100 26.27 4.17 -7.90
CA ALA A 100 25.52 5.43 -7.91
C ALA A 100 26.41 6.66 -7.64
N LEU A 101 27.42 6.50 -6.76
CA LEU A 101 28.35 7.57 -6.40
C LEU A 101 29.57 7.69 -7.33
N LYS A 102 29.71 6.83 -8.34
CA LYS A 102 30.91 6.75 -9.20
C LYS A 102 31.27 8.07 -9.86
N HIS A 103 30.29 8.77 -10.43
CA HIS A 103 30.53 10.06 -11.08
C HIS A 103 31.04 11.12 -10.08
N SER A 104 30.40 11.21 -8.91
CA SER A 104 30.81 12.13 -7.84
C SER A 104 32.20 11.80 -7.29
N ALA A 105 32.49 10.52 -7.08
CA ALA A 105 33.81 10.06 -6.63
C ALA A 105 34.92 10.40 -7.63
N ASN A 106 34.66 10.24 -8.94
CA ASN A 106 35.59 10.63 -9.99
C ASN A 106 35.84 12.14 -10.00
N ASN A 107 34.80 12.95 -9.88
CA ASN A 107 34.93 14.42 -9.85
C ASN A 107 35.69 14.91 -8.62
N LEU A 108 35.47 14.26 -7.48
CA LEU A 108 36.19 14.52 -6.23
C LEU A 108 37.60 13.90 -6.21
N GLN A 109 37.94 13.07 -7.19
CA GLN A 109 39.19 12.31 -7.27
C GLN A 109 39.46 11.42 -6.04
N VAL A 110 38.40 10.82 -5.50
CA VAL A 110 38.46 9.99 -4.29
C VAL A 110 38.06 8.55 -4.59
N SER A 111 38.72 7.59 -3.93
CA SER A 111 38.36 6.17 -4.03
C SER A 111 37.24 5.81 -3.04
N LEU A 112 36.25 5.05 -3.53
CA LEU A 112 35.22 4.43 -2.70
C LEU A 112 35.41 2.91 -2.66
N ALA A 113 35.61 2.39 -1.46
CA ALA A 113 35.63 0.95 -1.17
C ALA A 113 34.23 0.46 -0.79
N THR A 114 34.08 -0.85 -0.73
CA THR A 114 32.85 -1.55 -0.34
C THR A 114 33.24 -2.74 0.54
N ASP A 115 32.40 -3.04 1.53
CA ASP A 115 32.59 -4.19 2.41
C ASP A 115 31.27 -4.98 2.51
N PRO A 116 31.28 -6.31 2.28
CA PRO A 116 30.07 -7.12 2.32
C PRO A 116 29.35 -7.14 3.69
N GLN A 117 30.08 -7.01 4.80
CA GLN A 117 29.48 -6.95 6.13
C GLN A 117 28.80 -5.59 6.37
N ILE A 118 29.42 -4.50 5.92
CA ILE A 118 28.79 -3.17 5.93
C ILE A 118 27.47 -3.22 5.13
N ALA A 119 27.49 -3.80 3.92
CA ALA A 119 26.29 -3.94 3.11
C ALA A 119 25.20 -4.77 3.81
N LYS A 120 25.58 -5.90 4.43
CA LYS A 120 24.65 -6.74 5.21
C LYS A 120 24.04 -5.99 6.39
N PHE A 121 24.83 -5.27 7.16
CA PHE A 121 24.35 -4.52 8.33
C PHE A 121 23.57 -3.28 7.94
N TRP A 122 23.90 -2.64 6.81
CA TRP A 122 23.11 -1.56 6.23
C TRP A 122 21.69 -2.02 5.89
N GLU A 123 21.55 -3.14 5.18
CA GLU A 123 20.22 -3.70 4.86
C GLU A 123 19.41 -4.01 6.13
N ALA A 124 20.06 -4.59 7.14
CA ALA A 124 19.42 -4.85 8.43
C ALA A 124 18.99 -3.55 9.14
N TYR A 125 19.86 -2.53 9.16
CA TYR A 125 19.59 -1.23 9.77
C TYR A 125 18.43 -0.52 9.07
N ARG A 126 18.42 -0.48 7.73
CA ARG A 126 17.31 0.13 6.97
C ARG A 126 15.97 -0.51 7.28
N LEU A 127 15.94 -1.85 7.33
CA LEU A 127 14.72 -2.58 7.63
C LEU A 127 14.25 -2.32 9.07
N ASP A 128 15.17 -2.24 10.02
CA ASP A 128 14.89 -1.94 11.43
C ASP A 128 14.33 -0.50 11.61
N GLN A 129 14.98 0.49 11.00
CA GLN A 129 14.51 1.87 11.00
C GLN A 129 13.13 2.01 10.34
N LYS A 130 12.94 1.39 9.17
CA LYS A 130 11.66 1.37 8.48
C LYS A 130 10.56 0.78 9.37
N LYS A 131 10.80 -0.37 10.00
CA LYS A 131 9.84 -1.00 10.92
C LYS A 131 9.53 -0.12 12.13
N THR A 132 10.54 0.53 12.70
CA THR A 132 10.38 1.41 13.86
C THR A 132 9.51 2.63 13.51
N LEU A 133 9.77 3.26 12.36
CA LEU A 133 8.99 4.40 11.88
C LEU A 133 7.55 4.00 11.52
N GLU A 134 7.37 2.90 10.78
CA GLU A 134 6.04 2.33 10.48
C GLU A 134 5.25 2.02 11.76
N HIS A 135 5.94 1.49 12.78
CA HIS A 135 5.34 1.18 14.09
C HIS A 135 4.88 2.45 14.82
N GLU A 136 5.74 3.46 14.97
CA GLU A 136 5.37 4.72 15.62
C GLU A 136 4.27 5.47 14.85
N ASN A 137 4.27 5.41 13.52
CA ASN A 137 3.19 5.97 12.71
C ASN A 137 1.86 5.24 12.93
N ALA A 138 1.89 3.91 12.99
CA ALA A 138 0.70 3.11 13.25
C ALA A 138 0.07 3.39 14.63
N ILE A 139 0.91 3.65 15.65
CA ILE A 139 0.45 4.11 16.97
C ILE A 139 -0.30 5.44 16.84
N LYS A 140 0.32 6.45 16.20
CA LYS A 140 -0.30 7.77 15.99
C LYS A 140 -1.62 7.67 15.24
N PHE A 141 -1.68 6.82 14.21
CA PHE A 141 -2.91 6.59 13.45
C PHE A 141 -4.01 5.98 14.31
N THR A 142 -3.68 4.96 15.11
CA THR A 142 -4.65 4.32 16.01
C THR A 142 -5.20 5.31 17.04
N GLU A 143 -4.33 6.15 17.63
CA GLU A 143 -4.73 7.24 18.53
C GLU A 143 -5.66 8.27 17.85
N LEU A 144 -5.42 8.59 16.58
CA LEU A 144 -6.25 9.52 15.82
C LEU A 144 -7.68 9.01 15.64
N ILE A 145 -7.83 7.71 15.37
CA ILE A 145 -9.12 7.04 15.12
C ILE A 145 -9.95 6.95 16.41
N PHE A 146 -9.38 6.40 17.49
CA PHE A 146 -10.15 6.04 18.70
C PHE A 146 -10.16 7.09 19.84
N GLU A 147 -9.44 8.21 19.68
CA GLU A 147 -9.35 9.31 20.66
C GLU A 147 -8.85 8.91 22.07
N LYS A 148 -8.67 9.92 22.94
CA LYS A 148 -7.95 9.89 24.25
C LYS A 148 -8.42 8.84 25.28
N LYS A 149 -9.40 7.99 24.99
CA LYS A 149 -9.82 6.91 25.89
C LYS A 149 -8.81 5.76 25.98
N PHE A 150 -7.75 5.79 25.16
CA PHE A 150 -6.81 4.71 25.03
C PHE A 150 -5.40 5.10 25.51
N LEU A 151 -4.85 4.36 26.48
CA LEU A 151 -3.47 4.49 26.94
C LEU A 151 -2.53 3.84 25.92
N LYS A 152 -1.47 4.53 25.49
CA LYS A 152 -0.43 3.98 24.58
C LYS A 152 0.08 2.62 25.08
N GLU A 153 0.20 2.46 26.38
CA GLU A 153 0.58 1.20 27.06
C GLU A 153 -0.35 0.05 26.69
N ARG A 154 -1.67 0.24 26.74
CA ARG A 154 -2.65 -0.77 26.33
C ARG A 154 -2.53 -1.11 24.84
N LEU A 155 -2.18 -0.14 23.98
CA LEU A 155 -1.92 -0.45 22.55
C LEU A 155 -0.76 -1.41 22.41
N MET A 156 0.31 -1.16 23.15
CA MET A 156 1.51 -1.98 23.09
C MET A 156 1.22 -3.39 23.60
N ASP A 157 0.41 -3.53 24.66
CA ASP A 157 -0.03 -4.84 25.14
C ASP A 157 -0.80 -5.60 24.05
N ILE A 158 -1.77 -4.95 23.38
CA ILE A 158 -2.54 -5.54 22.27
C ILE A 158 -1.63 -5.92 21.10
N VAL A 159 -0.73 -5.03 20.69
CA VAL A 159 0.17 -5.24 19.53
C VAL A 159 1.18 -6.34 19.82
N ASN A 160 1.56 -6.54 21.07
CA ASN A 160 2.48 -7.59 21.50
C ASN A 160 1.77 -8.88 21.95
N ASP A 161 0.44 -8.94 21.94
CA ASP A 161 -0.32 -10.14 22.32
C ASP A 161 -0.12 -11.23 21.25
N GLU A 162 0.61 -12.28 21.60
CA GLU A 162 0.89 -13.40 20.69
C GLU A 162 -0.37 -14.12 20.23
N THR A 163 -1.38 -14.26 21.10
CA THR A 163 -2.63 -14.96 20.77
C THR A 163 -3.44 -14.15 19.78
N LEU A 164 -3.58 -12.85 20.01
CA LEU A 164 -4.29 -11.95 19.11
C LEU A 164 -3.60 -11.86 17.75
N ASN A 165 -2.27 -11.77 17.74
CA ASN A 165 -1.47 -11.81 16.52
C ASN A 165 -1.56 -13.16 15.79
N GLN A 166 -1.78 -14.27 16.50
CA GLN A 166 -2.09 -15.56 15.85
C GLN A 166 -3.47 -15.55 15.20
N TYR A 167 -4.46 -14.90 15.82
CA TYR A 167 -5.82 -14.83 15.28
C TYR A 167 -5.94 -13.89 14.08
N PHE A 168 -5.24 -12.76 14.13
CA PHE A 168 -5.21 -11.79 13.04
C PHE A 168 -3.78 -11.59 12.53
N ASN A 169 -3.42 -12.39 11.52
CA ASN A 169 -2.14 -12.27 10.82
C ASN A 169 -2.37 -12.15 9.30
N PRO A 170 -2.69 -10.97 8.77
CA PRO A 170 -2.89 -10.80 7.33
C PRO A 170 -1.64 -11.16 6.52
N THR A 171 -0.44 -11.05 7.10
CA THR A 171 0.81 -11.41 6.40
C THR A 171 0.93 -12.92 6.13
N LYS A 172 0.23 -13.78 6.89
CA LYS A 172 0.12 -15.22 6.60
C LYS A 172 -0.51 -15.44 5.22
N TYR A 173 -1.44 -14.58 4.84
CA TYR A 173 -2.29 -14.72 3.66
C TYR A 173 -1.82 -13.86 2.48
N SER A 174 -0.57 -13.43 2.42
CA SER A 174 -0.11 -12.70 1.24
C SER A 174 -0.23 -13.59 -0.02
N PRO A 175 -0.65 -13.06 -1.18
CA PRO A 175 -0.84 -13.88 -2.39
C PRO A 175 0.40 -14.71 -2.76
N ALA A 176 1.60 -14.14 -2.61
CA ALA A 176 2.86 -14.85 -2.86
C ALA A 176 3.09 -16.03 -1.90
N ARG A 177 2.73 -15.89 -0.61
CA ARG A 177 2.84 -16.99 0.36
C ARG A 177 1.80 -18.08 0.08
N LEU A 178 0.56 -17.69 -0.20
CA LEU A 178 -0.50 -18.62 -0.56
C LEU A 178 -0.14 -19.41 -1.83
N GLN A 179 0.38 -18.74 -2.85
CA GLN A 179 0.84 -19.39 -4.08
C GLN A 179 1.97 -20.40 -3.84
N ALA A 180 2.87 -20.12 -2.90
CA ALA A 180 3.95 -21.04 -2.53
C ALA A 180 3.46 -22.26 -1.72
N GLN A 181 2.36 -22.12 -0.98
CA GLN A 181 1.81 -23.16 -0.08
C GLN A 181 0.76 -24.05 -0.74
N ILE A 182 -0.01 -23.51 -1.69
CA ILE A 182 -1.08 -24.25 -2.36
C ILE A 182 -0.46 -25.08 -3.49
N HIS A 183 -0.52 -26.40 -3.38
CA HIS A 183 0.01 -27.32 -4.39
C HIS A 183 -1.08 -27.89 -5.32
N ASP A 184 -2.36 -27.73 -5.01
CA ASP A 184 -3.45 -28.23 -5.85
C ASP A 184 -3.86 -27.21 -6.93
N GLU A 185 -3.96 -27.69 -8.17
CA GLU A 185 -4.23 -26.85 -9.34
C GLU A 185 -5.58 -26.12 -9.27
N LYS A 186 -6.59 -26.74 -8.65
CA LYS A 186 -7.93 -26.17 -8.55
C LYS A 186 -7.94 -24.94 -7.65
N THR A 187 -7.30 -25.01 -6.49
CA THR A 187 -7.22 -23.90 -5.54
C THR A 187 -6.28 -22.81 -6.04
N GLN A 188 -5.18 -23.18 -6.71
CA GLN A 188 -4.34 -22.20 -7.42
C GLN A 188 -5.15 -21.43 -8.46
N LYS A 189 -5.93 -22.12 -9.31
CA LYS A 189 -6.79 -21.48 -10.31
C LYS A 189 -7.82 -20.53 -9.67
N ASN A 190 -8.38 -20.91 -8.51
CA ASN A 190 -9.29 -20.04 -7.76
C ASN A 190 -8.56 -18.81 -7.20
N LEU A 191 -7.33 -18.94 -6.70
CA LEU A 191 -6.51 -17.79 -6.27
C LEU A 191 -6.24 -16.84 -7.44
N PHE A 192 -5.81 -17.34 -8.60
CA PHE A 192 -5.60 -16.53 -9.81
C PHE A 192 -6.89 -15.84 -10.27
N SER A 193 -8.06 -16.45 -10.09
CA SER A 193 -9.34 -15.83 -10.45
C SER A 193 -9.62 -14.55 -9.65
N LEU A 194 -9.01 -14.37 -8.47
CA LEU A 194 -9.14 -13.17 -7.66
C LEU A 194 -8.42 -11.96 -8.26
N GLU A 195 -7.47 -12.16 -9.19
CA GLU A 195 -6.85 -11.05 -9.95
C GLU A 195 -7.89 -10.26 -10.74
N SER A 196 -8.97 -10.92 -11.21
CA SER A 196 -10.08 -10.23 -11.88
C SER A 196 -10.83 -9.24 -10.98
N TYR A 197 -10.62 -9.32 -9.67
CA TYR A 197 -11.21 -8.45 -8.66
C TYR A 197 -10.20 -7.48 -8.04
N GLU A 198 -8.90 -7.58 -8.35
CA GLU A 198 -7.80 -6.89 -7.62
C GLU A 198 -8.01 -5.38 -7.44
N LYS A 199 -8.72 -4.73 -8.37
CA LYS A 199 -9.01 -3.29 -8.36
C LYS A 199 -10.48 -2.95 -8.15
N THR A 200 -11.20 -3.83 -7.46
CA THR A 200 -12.65 -3.70 -7.22
C THR A 200 -12.94 -3.79 -5.73
N LYS A 201 -14.06 -3.20 -5.29
CA LYS A 201 -14.49 -3.30 -3.89
C LYS A 201 -14.84 -4.74 -3.49
N ALA A 202 -15.14 -5.60 -4.47
CA ALA A 202 -15.36 -7.02 -4.25
C ALA A 202 -14.10 -7.80 -3.83
N TYR A 203 -12.89 -7.28 -4.08
CA TYR A 203 -11.63 -8.00 -3.83
C TYR A 203 -11.59 -8.64 -2.45
N ALA A 204 -11.69 -7.83 -1.40
CA ALA A 204 -11.49 -8.30 -0.03
C ALA A 204 -12.60 -9.25 0.44
N GLY A 205 -13.83 -9.02 -0.03
CA GLY A 205 -14.96 -9.91 0.19
C GLY A 205 -14.73 -11.29 -0.43
N MET A 206 -14.29 -11.33 -1.70
CA MET A 206 -13.98 -12.57 -2.41
C MET A 206 -12.73 -13.26 -1.87
N PHE A 207 -11.71 -12.49 -1.49
CA PHE A 207 -10.47 -13.00 -0.93
C PHE A 207 -10.71 -13.71 0.40
N THR A 208 -11.47 -13.11 1.32
CA THR A 208 -11.81 -13.76 2.60
C THR A 208 -12.70 -15.00 2.44
N ARG A 209 -13.51 -15.08 1.38
CA ARG A 209 -14.24 -16.32 1.04
C ARG A 209 -13.32 -17.43 0.57
N PHE A 210 -12.33 -17.07 -0.23
CA PHE A 210 -11.28 -17.99 -0.62
C PHE A 210 -10.52 -18.48 0.63
N LEU A 211 -10.15 -17.59 1.55
CA LEU A 211 -9.52 -17.95 2.82
C LEU A 211 -10.36 -18.93 3.65
N PHE A 212 -11.67 -18.71 3.76
CA PHE A 212 -12.57 -19.67 4.42
C PHE A 212 -12.48 -21.06 3.80
N ASN A 213 -12.52 -21.16 2.46
CA ASN A 213 -12.51 -22.46 1.79
C ASN A 213 -11.18 -23.22 1.90
N ILE A 214 -10.05 -22.52 2.12
CA ILE A 214 -8.74 -23.17 2.26
C ILE A 214 -8.40 -23.50 3.72
N GLU A 215 -8.85 -22.69 4.68
CA GLU A 215 -8.56 -22.91 6.11
C GLU A 215 -9.59 -23.86 6.76
N ILE A 216 -10.81 -23.96 6.21
CA ILE A 216 -11.89 -24.79 6.76
C ILE A 216 -12.08 -26.05 5.93
N ASN A 217 -11.59 -27.18 6.45
CA ASN A 217 -11.77 -28.51 5.86
C ASN A 217 -12.93 -29.30 6.50
N ASP A 218 -13.98 -28.59 6.92
CA ASP A 218 -15.19 -29.19 7.48
C ASP A 218 -16.36 -29.00 6.51
N GLN A 219 -16.94 -30.11 6.06
CA GLN A 219 -18.05 -30.10 5.10
C GLN A 219 -19.32 -29.47 5.69
N GLN A 220 -19.63 -29.72 6.97
CA GLN A 220 -20.80 -29.15 7.62
C GLN A 220 -20.67 -27.63 7.74
N LEU A 221 -19.49 -27.13 8.12
CA LEU A 221 -19.24 -25.69 8.18
C LEU A 221 -19.30 -25.05 6.79
N THR A 222 -18.81 -25.75 5.78
CA THR A 222 -18.88 -25.30 4.38
C THR A 222 -20.33 -25.20 3.89
N GLU A 223 -21.19 -26.15 4.26
CA GLU A 223 -22.62 -26.13 3.94
C GLU A 223 -23.35 -25.00 4.68
N LYS A 224 -23.08 -24.82 5.97
CA LYS A 224 -23.60 -23.68 6.75
C LYS A 224 -23.20 -22.35 6.12
N TYR A 225 -21.94 -22.22 5.72
CA TYR A 225 -21.44 -21.03 5.02
C TYR A 225 -22.17 -20.81 3.68
N LYS A 226 -22.34 -21.84 2.85
CA LYS A 226 -23.10 -21.74 1.58
C LYS A 226 -24.54 -21.29 1.81
N HIS A 227 -25.19 -21.81 2.85
CA HIS A 227 -26.55 -21.41 3.23
C HIS A 227 -26.61 -19.93 3.63
N ILE A 228 -25.70 -19.46 4.48
CA ILE A 228 -25.58 -18.04 4.85
C ILE A 228 -25.32 -17.18 3.63
N SER A 229 -24.35 -17.56 2.78
CA SER A 229 -24.00 -16.81 1.58
C SER A 229 -25.21 -16.64 0.65
N LYS A 230 -25.99 -17.72 0.45
CA LYS A 230 -27.21 -17.70 -0.38
C LYS A 230 -28.27 -16.78 0.24
N ARG A 231 -28.51 -16.89 1.56
CA ARG A 231 -29.50 -16.06 2.26
C ARG A 231 -29.18 -14.57 2.19
N CYS A 232 -27.90 -14.22 2.30
CA CYS A 232 -27.43 -12.83 2.19
C CYS A 232 -27.34 -12.33 0.74
N GLY A 233 -27.60 -13.16 -0.29
CA GLY A 233 -27.42 -12.78 -1.70
C GLY A 233 -26.00 -12.29 -2.03
N SER A 234 -25.03 -12.79 -1.27
CA SER A 234 -23.71 -12.16 -1.15
C SER A 234 -22.79 -12.55 -2.32
N LYS A 235 -22.98 -13.72 -2.94
CA LYS A 235 -22.24 -14.12 -4.14
C LYS A 235 -22.59 -13.22 -5.33
N GLU A 236 -23.87 -12.94 -5.51
CA GLU A 236 -24.39 -12.04 -6.52
C GLU A 236 -23.93 -10.60 -6.22
N TYR A 237 -24.00 -10.18 -4.95
CA TYR A 237 -23.52 -8.85 -4.54
C TYR A 237 -22.04 -8.61 -4.90
N TYR A 238 -21.14 -9.54 -4.56
CA TYR A 238 -19.72 -9.38 -4.91
C TYR A 238 -19.46 -9.50 -6.42
N SER A 239 -20.23 -10.33 -7.14
CA SER A 239 -19.94 -10.63 -8.56
C SER A 239 -20.61 -9.68 -9.55
N ASN A 240 -21.71 -9.04 -9.16
CA ASN A 240 -22.51 -8.18 -10.03
C ASN A 240 -22.42 -6.72 -9.54
N ASP A 241 -22.71 -6.48 -8.27
CA ASP A 241 -22.85 -5.11 -7.74
C ASP A 241 -21.49 -4.47 -7.41
N LEU A 242 -20.50 -5.28 -7.04
CA LEU A 242 -19.17 -4.80 -6.61
C LEU A 242 -18.01 -5.17 -7.56
N LYS A 243 -18.27 -5.96 -8.61
CA LYS A 243 -17.25 -6.41 -9.57
C LYS A 243 -17.08 -5.44 -10.74
N GLU A 244 -18.13 -4.73 -11.12
CA GLU A 244 -18.05 -3.76 -12.21
C GLU A 244 -17.07 -2.63 -11.85
N LYS A 245 -16.56 -1.91 -12.86
CA LYS A 245 -15.66 -0.78 -12.64
C LYS A 245 -16.41 0.33 -11.91
N GLN A 246 -16.28 0.30 -10.59
CA GLN A 246 -16.70 1.37 -9.71
C GLN A 246 -15.89 2.63 -10.01
N THR A 247 -16.53 3.77 -9.89
CA THR A 247 -15.85 5.06 -9.83
C THR A 247 -14.87 5.08 -8.66
N GLN A 248 -13.86 5.94 -8.74
CA GLN A 248 -12.90 6.10 -7.64
C GLN A 248 -13.59 6.47 -6.31
N ASP A 249 -14.68 7.23 -6.37
CA ASP A 249 -15.46 7.62 -5.19
C ASP A 249 -16.21 6.42 -4.59
N GLU A 250 -16.82 5.56 -5.41
CA GLU A 250 -17.51 4.35 -4.94
C GLU A 250 -16.54 3.34 -4.30
N LEU A 251 -15.34 3.23 -4.87
CA LEU A 251 -14.28 2.36 -4.37
C LEU A 251 -13.76 2.81 -3.00
N THR A 252 -13.74 4.12 -2.76
CA THR A 252 -13.18 4.75 -1.55
C THR A 252 -14.23 5.10 -0.50
N PHE A 253 -15.52 5.01 -0.82
CA PHE A 253 -16.61 5.03 0.15
C PHE A 253 -16.54 3.84 1.12
N TYR A 254 -17.16 3.95 2.30
CA TYR A 254 -17.06 2.91 3.35
C TYR A 254 -17.34 1.51 2.80
N PHE A 255 -16.50 0.56 3.20
CA PHE A 255 -16.47 -0.80 2.72
C PHE A 255 -17.52 -1.67 3.39
N LEU A 256 -17.68 -1.57 4.72
CA LEU A 256 -18.54 -2.45 5.51
C LEU A 256 -20.01 -2.10 5.35
N SER A 257 -20.57 -2.35 4.16
CA SER A 257 -22.00 -2.22 3.89
C SER A 257 -22.80 -3.25 4.69
N GLU A 258 -24.11 -3.02 4.83
CA GLU A 258 -25.00 -3.94 5.57
C GLU A 258 -24.90 -5.39 5.09
N LYS A 259 -24.80 -5.60 3.77
CA LYS A 259 -24.67 -6.94 3.18
C LYS A 259 -23.34 -7.62 3.55
N ILE A 260 -22.23 -6.88 3.57
CA ILE A 260 -20.92 -7.42 3.95
C ILE A 260 -20.90 -7.75 5.44
N LEU A 261 -21.37 -6.81 6.28
CA LEU A 261 -21.48 -7.01 7.72
C LEU A 261 -22.30 -8.26 8.04
N GLN A 262 -23.49 -8.39 7.44
CA GLN A 262 -24.37 -9.53 7.67
C GLN A 262 -23.72 -10.86 7.28
N GLU A 263 -23.12 -10.96 6.08
CA GLU A 263 -22.46 -12.21 5.66
C GLU A 263 -21.29 -12.59 6.56
N LYS A 264 -20.41 -11.63 6.87
CA LYS A 264 -19.19 -11.89 7.65
C LYS A 264 -19.51 -12.23 9.10
N ILE A 265 -20.37 -11.46 9.76
CA ILE A 265 -20.73 -11.69 11.17
C ILE A 265 -21.44 -13.04 11.34
N LEU A 266 -22.40 -13.37 10.47
CA LEU A 266 -23.09 -14.66 10.54
C LEU A 266 -22.12 -15.84 10.28
N THR A 267 -21.18 -15.68 9.36
CA THR A 267 -20.15 -16.70 9.10
C THR A 267 -19.22 -16.86 10.29
N GLU A 268 -18.79 -15.76 10.92
CA GLU A 268 -17.98 -15.81 12.14
C GLU A 268 -18.73 -16.46 13.30
N TYR A 269 -20.04 -16.26 13.46
CA TYR A 269 -20.82 -16.97 14.47
C TYR A 269 -20.75 -18.49 14.29
N VAL A 270 -20.83 -18.99 13.05
CA VAL A 270 -20.66 -20.42 12.76
C VAL A 270 -19.26 -20.93 13.14
N LEU A 271 -18.23 -20.15 12.84
CA LEU A 271 -16.85 -20.48 13.19
C LEU A 271 -16.66 -20.52 14.72
N LEU A 272 -17.21 -19.53 15.43
CA LEU A 272 -17.13 -19.43 16.88
C LEU A 272 -17.92 -20.54 17.59
N GLU A 273 -19.09 -20.96 17.09
CA GLU A 273 -19.79 -22.16 17.58
C GLU A 273 -18.92 -23.42 17.49
N SER A 274 -17.95 -23.42 16.57
CA SER A 274 -17.02 -24.53 16.33
C SER A 274 -15.64 -24.30 16.98
N ASN A 275 -15.52 -23.31 17.88
CA ASN A 275 -14.26 -22.90 18.52
C ASN A 275 -13.14 -22.45 17.58
N ILE A 276 -13.47 -22.04 16.34
CA ILE A 276 -12.51 -21.50 15.37
C ILE A 276 -12.44 -19.99 15.54
N LYS A 277 -11.39 -19.52 16.24
CA LYS A 277 -11.16 -18.10 16.55
C LYS A 277 -10.12 -17.42 15.64
N HIS A 278 -9.30 -18.20 14.94
CA HIS A 278 -8.14 -17.70 14.18
C HIS A 278 -8.49 -17.25 12.74
N LEU A 279 -9.78 -17.00 12.46
CA LEU A 279 -10.25 -16.57 11.15
C LEU A 279 -11.33 -15.46 11.30
N PRO A 280 -10.95 -14.27 11.81
CA PRO A 280 -11.86 -13.12 11.92
C PRO A 280 -12.10 -12.49 10.54
N LEU A 281 -12.99 -13.12 9.76
CA LEU A 281 -13.26 -12.78 8.36
C LEU A 281 -13.67 -11.32 8.14
N LEU A 282 -14.39 -10.70 9.06
CA LEU A 282 -14.80 -9.29 9.00
C LEU A 282 -13.56 -8.39 9.09
N ALA A 283 -12.72 -8.57 10.10
CA ALA A 283 -11.45 -7.84 10.26
C ALA A 283 -10.50 -8.05 9.07
N LEU A 284 -10.34 -9.30 8.61
CA LEU A 284 -9.51 -9.61 7.44
C LEU A 284 -10.07 -8.92 6.19
N SER A 285 -11.39 -8.91 6.00
CA SER A 285 -12.00 -8.27 4.84
C SER A 285 -11.81 -6.76 4.85
N LEU A 286 -11.90 -6.12 6.03
CA LEU A 286 -11.60 -4.71 6.17
C LEU A 286 -10.14 -4.41 5.83
N TYR A 287 -9.22 -5.16 6.43
CA TYR A 287 -7.78 -5.00 6.20
C TYR A 287 -7.43 -5.13 4.71
N PHE A 288 -7.84 -6.21 4.05
CA PHE A 288 -7.49 -6.44 2.64
C PHE A 288 -8.12 -5.43 1.69
N HIS A 289 -9.27 -4.83 2.06
CA HIS A 289 -9.85 -3.75 1.26
C HIS A 289 -8.94 -2.52 1.30
N TYR A 290 -8.55 -2.07 2.49
CA TYR A 290 -7.69 -0.90 2.63
C TYR A 290 -6.25 -1.16 2.17
N GLU A 291 -5.72 -2.37 2.36
CA GLU A 291 -4.43 -2.78 1.79
C GLU A 291 -4.45 -2.67 0.26
N MET A 292 -5.52 -3.13 -0.40
CA MET A 292 -5.70 -3.01 -1.84
C MET A 292 -5.76 -1.54 -2.29
N LEU A 293 -6.52 -0.70 -1.58
CA LEU A 293 -6.59 0.74 -1.91
C LEU A 293 -5.20 1.39 -1.86
N ILE A 294 -4.44 1.11 -0.81
CA ILE A 294 -3.11 1.68 -0.58
C ILE A 294 -2.10 1.17 -1.62
N LYS A 295 -2.07 -0.15 -1.89
CA LYS A 295 -1.15 -0.76 -2.87
C LYS A 295 -1.35 -0.23 -4.29
N HIS A 296 -2.56 0.20 -4.62
CA HIS A 296 -2.90 0.76 -5.93
C HIS A 296 -2.96 2.28 -5.95
N GLU A 297 -2.44 2.95 -4.91
CA GLU A 297 -2.32 4.41 -4.82
C GLU A 297 -3.66 5.15 -4.95
N TYR A 298 -4.76 4.51 -4.54
CA TYR A 298 -6.06 5.17 -4.48
C TYR A 298 -6.10 6.17 -3.32
N SER A 299 -6.68 7.35 -3.57
CA SER A 299 -6.92 8.35 -2.53
C SER A 299 -7.82 7.78 -1.44
N LEU A 300 -7.37 7.81 -0.19
CA LEU A 300 -8.14 7.26 0.93
C LEU A 300 -9.12 8.29 1.48
N ASN A 301 -10.39 7.89 1.55
CA ASN A 301 -11.39 8.62 2.32
C ASN A 301 -11.29 8.23 3.80
N LEU A 302 -10.73 9.10 4.62
CA LEU A 302 -10.56 8.84 6.06
C LEU A 302 -11.87 8.80 6.84
N SER A 303 -12.90 9.50 6.38
CA SER A 303 -14.23 9.42 6.99
C SER A 303 -14.83 8.04 6.81
N ALA A 304 -14.69 7.48 5.60
CA ALA A 304 -15.06 6.10 5.31
C ALA A 304 -14.27 5.10 6.17
N LEU A 305 -12.94 5.23 6.23
CA LEU A 305 -12.08 4.34 7.03
C LEU A 305 -12.41 4.39 8.52
N LYS A 306 -12.62 5.58 9.08
CA LYS A 306 -13.01 5.70 10.48
C LYS A 306 -14.41 5.10 10.71
N THR A 307 -15.35 5.33 9.80
CA THR A 307 -16.69 4.72 9.88
C THR A 307 -16.60 3.19 9.91
N ASP A 308 -15.81 2.59 9.03
CA ASP A 308 -15.64 1.14 9.00
C ASP A 308 -14.93 0.60 10.25
N LEU A 309 -13.90 1.29 10.75
CA LEU A 309 -13.22 0.92 12.00
C LEU A 309 -14.16 1.01 13.21
N PHE A 310 -15.07 1.98 13.26
CA PHE A 310 -16.07 2.08 14.32
C PHE A 310 -17.19 1.04 14.18
N ARG A 311 -17.59 0.68 12.96
CA ARG A 311 -18.48 -0.46 12.71
C ARG A 311 -17.86 -1.76 13.21
N LEU A 312 -16.59 -1.98 12.87
CA LEU A 312 -15.82 -3.13 13.34
C LEU A 312 -15.77 -3.16 14.87
N ASP A 313 -15.41 -2.04 15.50
CA ASP A 313 -15.34 -1.89 16.95
C ASP A 313 -16.67 -2.18 17.65
N PHE A 314 -17.77 -1.63 17.12
CA PHE A 314 -19.11 -1.89 17.63
C PHE A 314 -19.44 -3.39 17.64
N PHE A 315 -19.30 -4.08 16.51
CA PHE A 315 -19.68 -5.49 16.42
C PHE A 315 -18.75 -6.41 17.21
N TYR A 316 -17.45 -6.13 17.23
CA TYR A 316 -16.50 -6.95 17.98
C TYR A 316 -16.54 -6.70 19.49
N THR A 317 -16.90 -5.50 19.94
CA THR A 317 -17.17 -5.23 21.36
C THR A 317 -18.39 -6.02 21.87
N GLN A 318 -19.40 -6.22 21.03
CA GLN A 318 -20.59 -7.02 21.34
C GLN A 318 -20.36 -8.54 21.20
N SER A 319 -19.21 -8.98 20.69
CA SER A 319 -18.90 -10.39 20.51
C SER A 319 -18.77 -11.12 21.85
N LYS A 320 -19.17 -12.39 21.87
CA LYS A 320 -18.93 -13.30 23.00
C LYS A 320 -17.45 -13.71 23.12
N CYS A 321 -16.70 -13.62 22.02
CA CYS A 321 -15.26 -13.88 21.98
C CYS A 321 -14.53 -12.67 22.60
N GLN A 322 -13.95 -12.84 23.80
CA GLN A 322 -13.30 -11.72 24.49
C GLN A 322 -12.09 -11.20 23.72
N GLU A 323 -11.37 -12.11 23.05
CA GLU A 323 -10.20 -11.81 22.24
C GLU A 323 -10.55 -10.91 21.05
N TYR A 324 -11.80 -10.96 20.55
CA TYR A 324 -12.21 -10.11 19.43
C TYR A 324 -12.35 -8.64 19.83
N LYS A 325 -12.52 -8.31 21.11
CA LYS A 325 -12.72 -6.94 21.57
C LYS A 325 -11.52 -6.02 21.28
N ASP A 326 -10.32 -6.59 21.22
CA ASP A 326 -9.09 -5.84 20.96
C ASP A 326 -8.66 -5.88 19.48
N LEU A 327 -9.27 -6.73 18.65
CA LEU A 327 -9.00 -6.81 17.21
C LEU A 327 -9.18 -5.47 16.45
N PRO A 328 -10.19 -4.61 16.71
CA PRO A 328 -10.36 -3.36 15.98
C PRO A 328 -9.13 -2.45 16.09
N TYR A 329 -8.49 -2.42 17.26
CA TYR A 329 -7.26 -1.66 17.50
C TYR A 329 -6.09 -2.26 16.72
N LEU A 330 -5.96 -3.59 16.73
CA LEU A 330 -4.91 -4.28 15.96
C LEU A 330 -5.09 -4.09 14.45
N VAL A 331 -6.32 -4.08 13.94
CA VAL A 331 -6.64 -3.79 12.54
C VAL A 331 -6.29 -2.36 12.18
N ALA A 332 -6.72 -1.38 13.00
CA ALA A 332 -6.36 0.03 12.79
C ALA A 332 -4.84 0.24 12.78
N PHE A 333 -4.13 -0.38 13.73
CA PHE A 333 -2.68 -0.37 13.79
C PHE A 333 -2.05 -0.99 12.53
N SER A 334 -2.57 -2.13 12.07
CA SER A 334 -2.06 -2.81 10.88
C SER A 334 -2.29 -2.01 9.60
N ILE A 335 -3.42 -1.30 9.47
CA ILE A 335 -3.67 -0.35 8.37
C ILE A 335 -2.73 0.86 8.50
N GLY A 336 -2.54 1.38 9.72
CA GLY A 336 -1.66 2.51 10.00
C GLY A 336 -0.20 2.27 9.57
N LYS A 337 0.29 1.04 9.62
CA LYS A 337 1.61 0.65 9.09
C LYS A 337 1.74 0.81 7.57
N LEU A 338 0.62 0.76 6.84
CA LEU A 338 0.60 0.86 5.38
C LEU A 338 0.51 2.31 4.90
N LEU A 339 0.08 3.23 5.77
CA LEU A 339 -0.17 4.63 5.41
C LEU A 339 1.12 5.47 5.38
N PRO A 340 1.22 6.47 4.50
CA PRO A 340 2.36 7.39 4.48
C PRO A 340 2.53 8.16 5.79
N SER A 341 3.78 8.27 6.26
CA SER A 341 4.15 8.96 7.51
C SER A 341 3.72 10.43 7.50
N GLU A 342 3.95 11.10 6.37
CA GLU A 342 3.68 12.53 6.16
C GLU A 342 2.20 12.81 6.35
N PHE A 343 1.36 11.92 5.81
CA PHE A 343 -0.09 12.01 5.91
C PHE A 343 -0.57 11.86 7.36
N ILE A 344 -0.15 10.81 8.06
CA ILE A 344 -0.52 10.58 9.47
C ILE A 344 -0.03 11.73 10.36
N ASN A 345 1.22 12.15 10.21
CA ASN A 345 1.81 13.20 11.04
C ASN A 345 1.08 14.54 10.85
N THR A 346 0.73 14.90 9.61
CA THR A 346 -0.04 16.11 9.31
C THR A 346 -1.38 16.11 10.05
N LEU A 347 -2.12 15.00 10.00
CA LEU A 347 -3.40 14.85 10.70
C LEU A 347 -3.24 14.85 12.22
N TYR A 348 -2.20 14.16 12.71
CA TYR A 348 -1.90 14.07 14.14
C TYR A 348 -1.63 15.43 14.77
N TYR A 349 -0.75 16.21 14.15
CA TYR A 349 -0.42 17.55 14.63
C TYR A 349 -1.57 18.53 14.41
N TYR A 350 -2.34 18.37 13.32
CA TYR A 350 -3.55 19.16 13.10
C TYR A 350 -4.59 18.97 14.23
N LYS A 351 -4.92 17.72 14.57
CA LYS A 351 -5.85 17.40 15.66
C LYS A 351 -5.37 17.92 17.01
N LYS A 352 -4.04 18.04 17.19
CA LYS A 352 -3.37 18.52 18.41
C LYS A 352 -2.85 19.95 18.27
N THR A 353 -3.41 20.79 17.39
CA THR A 353 -2.95 22.17 17.11
C THR A 353 -2.72 23.04 18.36
N LYS A 354 -3.53 22.89 19.41
CA LYS A 354 -3.31 23.60 20.69
C LYS A 354 -2.00 23.21 21.39
N ALA A 355 -1.50 21.99 21.18
CA ALA A 355 -0.24 21.49 21.71
C ALA A 355 0.97 21.79 20.80
N TYR A 356 0.74 22.12 19.51
CA TYR A 356 1.81 22.33 18.52
C TYR A 356 1.62 23.65 17.76
N PRO A 357 1.94 24.81 18.39
CA PRO A 357 1.66 26.13 17.82
C PRO A 357 2.49 26.47 16.57
N CYS A 358 3.58 25.73 16.31
CA CYS A 358 4.37 25.86 15.08
C CYS A 358 3.67 25.28 13.85
N PHE A 359 2.66 24.43 14.03
CA PHE A 359 1.94 23.79 12.94
C PHE A 359 0.73 24.65 12.53
N LYS A 360 0.85 25.36 11.41
CA LYS A 360 -0.21 26.19 10.82
C LYS A 360 -0.57 25.65 9.44
N PRO A 361 -1.57 24.77 9.32
CA PRO A 361 -1.93 24.19 8.02
C PRO A 361 -2.52 25.26 7.10
N THR A 362 -2.14 25.21 5.82
CA THR A 362 -2.72 26.05 4.76
C THR A 362 -4.06 25.52 4.24
N HIS A 363 -4.35 24.23 4.48
CA HIS A 363 -5.52 23.50 3.99
C HIS A 363 -6.40 23.02 5.15
N GLN A 364 -6.84 23.95 6.01
CA GLN A 364 -7.58 23.60 7.23
C GLN A 364 -8.86 22.82 6.94
N THR A 365 -9.67 23.27 5.97
CA THR A 365 -10.94 22.63 5.60
C THR A 365 -10.74 21.18 5.12
N ASP A 366 -9.72 20.92 4.31
CA ASP A 366 -9.40 19.58 3.81
C ASP A 366 -8.97 18.66 4.96
N LEU A 367 -8.23 19.19 5.94
CA LEU A 367 -7.84 18.45 7.14
C LEU A 367 -9.00 18.23 8.13
N GLU A 368 -9.96 19.15 8.22
CA GLU A 368 -11.21 18.97 8.98
C GLU A 368 -12.10 17.91 8.35
N GLN A 369 -12.20 17.88 7.02
CA GLN A 369 -12.91 16.82 6.31
C GLN A 369 -12.20 15.47 6.43
N ALA A 370 -10.86 15.47 6.45
CA ALA A 370 -10.05 14.28 6.61
C ALA A 370 -10.03 13.74 8.06
N LEU A 371 -10.19 14.60 9.07
CA LEU A 371 -10.38 14.19 10.47
C LEU A 371 -11.87 14.02 10.76
N PRO A 372 -12.39 12.79 10.78
CA PRO A 372 -13.83 12.63 10.84
C PRO A 372 -14.32 12.92 12.24
N SER A 373 -15.37 13.72 12.36
CA SER A 373 -16.22 13.71 13.55
C SER A 373 -17.08 12.46 13.47
N ILE A 374 -16.96 11.54 14.42
CA ILE A 374 -18.06 10.58 14.65
C ILE A 374 -18.92 11.25 15.69
N ALA A 375 -19.79 12.12 15.21
CA ALA A 375 -20.90 12.58 15.99
C ALA A 375 -22.05 11.58 15.84
N ASP A 376 -22.84 11.54 16.90
CA ASP A 376 -24.27 11.26 16.90
C ASP A 376 -24.72 9.88 17.39
N GLU A 377 -25.60 9.95 18.40
CA GLU A 377 -26.49 8.89 18.86
C GLU A 377 -27.21 8.21 17.69
N GLU A 378 -27.47 8.95 16.60
CA GLU A 378 -28.05 8.44 15.35
C GLU A 378 -27.19 7.33 14.71
N PHE A 379 -25.86 7.48 14.69
CA PHE A 379 -24.97 6.44 14.17
C PHE A 379 -25.06 5.17 15.01
N LEU A 380 -25.07 5.30 16.34
CA LEU A 380 -25.25 4.17 17.26
C LEU A 380 -26.62 3.51 17.09
N GLU A 381 -27.68 4.29 16.88
CA GLU A 381 -29.02 3.78 16.62
C GLU A 381 -29.06 2.94 15.34
N ILE A 382 -28.46 3.42 14.26
CA ILE A 382 -28.33 2.65 13.00
C ILE A 382 -27.59 1.32 13.24
N LEU A 383 -26.50 1.32 14.00
CA LEU A 383 -25.75 0.10 14.30
C LEU A 383 -26.53 -0.87 15.19
N ASN A 384 -27.29 -0.36 16.17
CA ASN A 384 -28.17 -1.18 17.00
C ASN A 384 -29.27 -1.85 16.16
N GLN A 385 -29.94 -1.09 15.29
CA GLN A 385 -30.94 -1.65 14.37
C GLN A 385 -30.35 -2.72 13.45
N LEU A 386 -29.14 -2.49 12.93
CA LEU A 386 -28.44 -3.49 12.11
C LEU A 386 -28.11 -4.75 12.92
N ASN A 387 -27.64 -4.59 14.16
CA ASN A 387 -27.34 -5.72 15.06
C ASN A 387 -28.57 -6.56 15.37
N GLU A 388 -29.72 -5.93 15.59
CA GLU A 388 -31.00 -6.62 15.78
C GLU A 388 -31.39 -7.42 14.53
N ARG A 389 -31.24 -6.83 13.33
CA ARG A 389 -31.52 -7.54 12.06
C ARG A 389 -30.60 -8.75 11.87
N ILE A 390 -29.31 -8.61 12.17
CA ILE A 390 -28.33 -9.71 12.10
C ILE A 390 -28.71 -10.81 13.10
N SER A 391 -29.05 -10.44 14.34
CA SER A 391 -29.46 -11.38 15.39
C SER A 391 -30.75 -12.14 15.03
N LYS A 392 -31.73 -11.45 14.42
CA LYS A 392 -32.94 -12.08 13.88
C LYS A 392 -32.59 -13.07 12.77
N THR A 393 -31.75 -12.66 11.82
CA THR A 393 -31.28 -13.53 10.72
C THR A 393 -30.57 -14.77 11.27
N TRP A 394 -29.72 -14.60 12.28
CA TRP A 394 -29.00 -15.68 12.94
C TRP A 394 -29.95 -16.72 13.54
N THR A 395 -30.98 -16.27 14.26
CA THR A 395 -32.00 -17.15 14.85
C THR A 395 -32.73 -17.97 13.78
N GLU A 396 -33.04 -17.35 12.63
CA GLU A 396 -33.67 -18.03 11.50
C GLU A 396 -32.72 -19.05 10.85
N VAL A 397 -31.44 -18.71 10.72
CA VAL A 397 -30.39 -19.61 10.21
C VAL A 397 -30.21 -20.82 11.15
N GLN A 398 -30.11 -20.62 12.46
CA GLN A 398 -30.04 -21.71 13.43
C GLN A 398 -31.26 -22.63 13.35
N ARG A 399 -32.47 -22.07 13.26
CA ARG A 399 -33.69 -22.86 13.10
C ARG A 399 -33.65 -23.71 11.83
N SER A 400 -33.18 -23.14 10.70
CA SER A 400 -33.07 -23.89 9.45
C SER A 400 -32.09 -25.06 9.55
N PHE A 401 -30.97 -24.90 10.25
CA PHE A 401 -30.00 -25.97 10.48
C PHE A 401 -30.55 -27.07 11.39
N GLN A 402 -31.29 -26.70 12.44
CA GLN A 402 -31.94 -27.66 13.32
C GLN A 402 -33.02 -28.45 12.58
N MET A 403 -33.85 -27.79 11.75
CA MET A 403 -34.88 -28.49 10.97
C MET A 403 -34.28 -29.44 9.93
N SER A 404 -33.18 -29.08 9.27
CA SER A 404 -32.49 -29.99 8.34
C SER A 404 -31.93 -31.24 9.03
N GLN A 405 -31.47 -31.11 10.29
CA GLN A 405 -30.99 -32.24 11.07
C GLN A 405 -32.11 -33.17 11.56
N ILE A 406 -33.33 -32.65 11.75
CA ILE A 406 -34.49 -33.44 12.16
C ILE A 406 -35.08 -34.23 10.98
N SER A 407 -35.02 -33.68 9.76
CA SER A 407 -35.52 -34.35 8.54
C SER A 407 -34.66 -35.54 8.07
N ASP A 408 -33.44 -35.71 8.59
CA ASP A 408 -32.57 -36.86 8.29
C ASP A 408 -32.73 -38.02 9.31
N VAL A 409 -33.62 -37.90 10.30
CA VAL A 409 -33.83 -38.90 11.38
C VAL A 409 -35.27 -39.44 11.40
N THR A 410 -35.88 -39.67 10.24
CA THR A 410 -37.11 -40.47 10.15
C THR A 410 -36.83 -41.80 9.46
N PRO A 411 -36.78 -42.93 10.18
CA PRO A 411 -37.00 -44.22 9.55
C PRO A 411 -38.41 -44.21 8.97
N SER A 412 -38.51 -44.52 7.68
CA SER A 412 -39.77 -44.82 7.01
C SER A 412 -40.42 -46.03 7.68
N GLU A 413 -41.35 -45.80 8.61
CA GLU A 413 -42.38 -46.77 8.91
C GLU A 413 -43.66 -46.36 8.18
N LYS A 414 -44.00 -47.16 7.18
CA LYS A 414 -45.33 -47.20 6.58
C LYS A 414 -46.30 -47.78 7.60
N THR A 415 -47.37 -47.07 7.89
CA THR A 415 -48.72 -47.60 8.22
C THR A 415 -49.67 -46.40 8.26
N GLU A 416 -50.51 -46.24 7.24
CA GLU A 416 -51.93 -46.62 7.20
C GLU A 416 -52.87 -45.63 7.91
N ASP A 417 -53.81 -45.11 7.13
CA ASP A 417 -54.93 -44.26 7.49
C ASP A 417 -55.76 -44.81 8.65
N VAL A 418 -56.10 -43.95 9.64
CA VAL A 418 -57.44 -43.93 10.26
C VAL A 418 -57.84 -42.51 10.68
N ASN A 419 -59.02 -42.14 10.16
CA ASN A 419 -59.94 -41.03 10.43
C ASN A 419 -59.94 -40.29 11.80
N ALA A 420 -60.15 -38.97 11.66
CA ALA A 420 -61.13 -38.10 12.33
C ALA A 420 -61.34 -38.18 13.86
N SER A 421 -61.13 -37.05 14.56
CA SER A 421 -62.17 -36.27 15.29
C SER A 421 -61.56 -35.39 16.41
N ASN A 422 -61.69 -34.07 16.24
CA ASN A 422 -62.25 -33.07 17.18
C ASN A 422 -61.79 -32.93 18.66
N ILE A 423 -61.64 -31.64 19.06
CA ILE A 423 -61.90 -31.02 20.40
C ILE A 423 -60.72 -31.19 21.42
N THR A 424 -60.18 -30.21 22.17
CA THR A 424 -60.56 -28.85 22.62
C THR A 424 -59.31 -28.05 23.01
N GLN A 425 -59.48 -26.72 23.08
CA GLN A 425 -58.64 -25.76 23.82
C GLN A 425 -58.46 -26.14 25.31
N HIS A 426 -57.28 -25.86 25.88
CA HIS A 426 -57.19 -25.32 27.24
C HIS A 426 -55.95 -24.43 27.39
N THR A 427 -56.23 -23.19 27.76
CA THR A 427 -55.35 -22.18 28.35
C THR A 427 -54.89 -22.61 29.75
N GLY A 428 -53.67 -22.24 30.17
CA GLY A 428 -53.24 -22.43 31.56
C GLY A 428 -51.76 -22.14 31.81
N SER A 429 -51.51 -21.06 32.56
CA SER A 429 -50.23 -20.46 32.92
C SER A 429 -49.41 -21.26 33.97
N ALA A 430 -48.09 -21.07 33.91
CA ALA A 430 -47.04 -21.08 34.95
C ALA A 430 -47.29 -21.77 36.31
N ASN A 431 -46.44 -22.72 36.71
CA ASN A 431 -45.24 -22.49 37.56
C ASN A 431 -44.71 -23.79 38.22
N ILE A 432 -43.37 -23.92 38.20
CA ILE A 432 -42.46 -24.46 39.24
C ILE A 432 -42.70 -25.89 39.75
N THR A 433 -41.77 -26.81 39.46
CA THR A 433 -40.91 -27.50 40.48
C THR A 433 -39.85 -28.41 39.84
N HIS A 434 -38.59 -28.26 40.29
CA HIS A 434 -37.54 -29.29 40.18
C HIS A 434 -37.83 -30.45 41.15
N PRO A 435 -37.28 -31.64 40.89
CA PRO A 435 -36.22 -32.11 41.79
C PRO A 435 -35.04 -32.85 41.10
N SER A 436 -33.98 -32.97 41.90
CA SER A 436 -32.60 -33.37 41.60
C SER A 436 -32.32 -34.87 41.40
N GLU A 437 -31.17 -35.10 40.74
CA GLU A 437 -30.11 -36.12 40.94
C GLU A 437 -30.43 -37.52 41.51
N LYS A 438 -30.06 -38.57 40.74
CA LYS A 438 -28.91 -39.48 41.01
C LYS A 438 -28.92 -40.71 40.10
N HIS A 439 -27.75 -41.05 39.56
CA HIS A 439 -27.11 -42.39 39.46
C HIS A 439 -25.84 -42.21 38.56
N LEU A 440 -24.61 -42.27 39.12
CA LEU A 440 -23.69 -43.45 39.18
C LEU A 440 -23.43 -44.01 37.76
N ASP A 441 -22.24 -44.25 37.22
CA ASP A 441 -20.87 -44.55 37.67
C ASP A 441 -20.04 -44.56 36.35
N THR A 442 -18.77 -44.14 36.19
CA THR A 442 -17.52 -44.89 36.45
C THR A 442 -16.40 -44.26 35.59
N ASN A 443 -15.17 -44.26 36.11
CA ASN A 443 -13.89 -44.18 35.39
C ASN A 443 -13.12 -45.48 35.78
N PRO A 444 -11.91 -45.85 35.29
CA PRO A 444 -11.05 -45.33 34.21
C PRO A 444 -10.41 -46.45 33.31
N GLN A 445 -9.63 -46.10 32.28
CA GLN A 445 -8.34 -46.79 31.95
C GLN A 445 -7.51 -46.13 30.80
N THR A 446 -6.40 -45.51 31.22
CA THR A 446 -5.00 -45.49 30.72
C THR A 446 -4.56 -45.91 29.29
N MET A 447 -3.86 -44.97 28.63
CA MET A 447 -2.52 -45.00 27.93
C MET A 447 -2.27 -45.89 26.68
N PRO A 448 -1.24 -45.62 25.81
CA PRO A 448 -0.04 -44.81 26.05
C PRO A 448 0.44 -43.82 24.95
N ILE A 449 1.30 -42.94 25.43
CA ILE A 449 2.31 -42.11 24.74
C ILE A 449 3.47 -43.01 24.26
N SER A 450 4.16 -42.63 23.18
CA SER A 450 5.51 -43.12 22.88
C SER A 450 6.41 -41.94 22.54
N GLU A 451 7.40 -41.70 23.42
CA GLU A 451 8.62 -40.95 23.16
C GLU A 451 9.71 -41.91 22.65
N SER A 452 10.57 -41.42 21.75
CA SER A 452 11.96 -41.86 21.68
C SER A 452 12.86 -40.72 21.18
N THR A 453 13.76 -40.29 22.06
CA THR A 453 15.10 -39.69 21.85
C THR A 453 15.93 -40.49 20.82
N ASP A 454 16.99 -40.03 20.13
CA ASP A 454 18.01 -39.00 20.38
C ASP A 454 18.85 -38.71 19.09
N LEU A 455 19.45 -37.51 19.03
CA LEU A 455 20.74 -37.08 18.44
C LEU A 455 21.31 -37.64 17.10
N SER A 456 21.56 -36.74 16.14
CA SER A 456 22.90 -36.58 15.50
C SER A 456 23.03 -35.27 14.70
N ALA A 457 24.14 -34.57 14.91
CA ALA A 457 24.63 -33.47 14.07
C ALA A 457 25.50 -34.02 12.93
N HIS A 458 25.37 -33.48 11.71
CA HIS A 458 26.46 -32.99 10.83
C HIS A 458 25.92 -32.50 9.47
N SER A 459 26.63 -31.50 8.95
CA SER A 459 26.39 -30.63 7.80
C SER A 459 26.43 -31.32 6.43
N GLU A 460 25.70 -30.73 5.46
CA GLU A 460 26.07 -30.56 4.02
C GLU A 460 25.01 -29.64 3.38
N VAL A 461 25.28 -28.35 3.16
CA VAL A 461 25.71 -27.74 1.89
C VAL A 461 25.01 -28.32 0.65
N GLN A 462 23.99 -27.62 0.14
CA GLN A 462 23.66 -27.59 -1.29
C GLN A 462 22.86 -26.33 -1.67
N SER A 463 23.61 -25.36 -2.20
CA SER A 463 23.28 -24.44 -3.31
C SER A 463 21.80 -24.17 -3.68
N ASN A 464 21.34 -22.94 -3.42
CA ASN A 464 20.23 -22.31 -4.13
C ASN A 464 20.71 -21.76 -5.49
N PRO A 465 20.00 -21.98 -6.61
CA PRO A 465 20.29 -21.30 -7.86
C PRO A 465 19.81 -19.85 -7.84
N LEU A 466 20.69 -19.00 -8.34
CA LEU A 466 20.57 -17.55 -8.55
C LEU A 466 19.39 -17.23 -9.47
N VAL A 467 18.33 -16.58 -8.96
CA VAL A 467 17.30 -15.97 -9.80
C VAL A 467 17.76 -14.57 -10.18
N THR A 468 18.23 -14.42 -11.41
CA THR A 468 18.57 -13.13 -12.04
C THR A 468 17.33 -12.23 -12.18
N PRO A 469 17.36 -10.96 -11.74
CA PRO A 469 16.34 -9.99 -12.11
C PRO A 469 16.50 -9.57 -13.59
N PRO A 470 15.42 -9.12 -14.25
CA PRO A 470 15.43 -8.80 -15.67
C PRO A 470 16.29 -7.57 -15.98
N VAL A 471 17.03 -7.68 -17.07
CA VAL A 471 17.84 -6.62 -17.68
C VAL A 471 16.95 -5.44 -18.08
N VAL A 472 17.16 -4.28 -17.44
CA VAL A 472 16.62 -3.00 -17.90
C VAL A 472 17.67 -2.37 -18.82
N ILE A 473 17.39 -2.39 -20.13
CA ILE A 473 18.19 -1.69 -21.14
C ILE A 473 17.83 -0.20 -21.02
N ALA A 474 18.75 0.59 -20.46
CA ALA A 474 18.68 2.05 -20.53
C ALA A 474 19.15 2.50 -21.91
N THR A 475 18.25 3.07 -22.70
CA THR A 475 18.55 3.68 -24.00
C THR A 475 19.46 4.89 -23.81
N GLN A 476 20.65 4.81 -24.39
CA GLN A 476 21.61 5.91 -24.50
C GLN A 476 20.98 7.07 -25.28
N SER A 477 21.02 8.28 -24.71
CA SER A 477 20.87 9.52 -25.46
C SER A 477 22.26 10.10 -25.66
N GLN A 478 22.72 10.18 -26.91
CA GLN A 478 23.97 10.85 -27.29
C GLN A 478 23.81 12.39 -27.25
N PRO A 479 24.93 13.12 -27.07
CA PRO A 479 24.95 14.56 -26.84
C PRO A 479 24.95 15.34 -28.17
N VAL A 480 24.41 16.57 -28.15
CA VAL A 480 24.64 17.56 -29.22
C VAL A 480 25.51 18.69 -28.67
N ASP A 481 26.56 18.97 -29.43
CA ASP A 481 27.68 19.88 -29.21
C ASP A 481 27.32 21.38 -29.18
N GLN A 482 28.08 22.08 -28.32
CA GLN A 482 28.79 23.35 -28.51
C GLN A 482 28.07 24.66 -28.90
N GLN A 483 28.26 25.68 -28.07
CA GLN A 483 28.92 26.95 -28.47
C GLN A 483 29.43 27.75 -27.23
N PRO A 484 30.35 28.74 -27.36
CA PRO A 484 31.67 28.74 -26.73
C PRO A 484 31.85 29.83 -25.62
N PRO A 485 33.03 29.93 -24.96
CA PRO A 485 33.17 30.66 -23.70
C PRO A 485 33.48 32.15 -23.91
N MET A 486 33.16 32.97 -22.91
CA MET A 486 33.64 34.35 -22.78
C MET A 486 34.20 34.59 -21.37
N PRO A 487 35.21 35.47 -21.24
CA PRO A 487 36.29 35.30 -20.28
C PRO A 487 36.06 35.95 -18.92
N VAL A 488 36.89 35.50 -17.98
CA VAL A 488 37.06 35.98 -16.61
C VAL A 488 37.59 37.41 -16.57
N HIS A 489 36.95 38.29 -15.80
CA HIS A 489 37.64 39.32 -15.02
C HIS A 489 36.98 39.48 -13.64
N GLN A 490 37.83 39.59 -12.63
CA GLN A 490 37.53 39.71 -11.20
C GLN A 490 37.69 41.20 -10.77
N PRO A 491 37.50 41.58 -9.49
CA PRO A 491 36.38 42.39 -9.01
C PRO A 491 36.78 43.85 -8.62
N GLU A 492 35.79 44.74 -8.49
CA GLU A 492 35.94 45.96 -7.68
C GLU A 492 34.72 46.24 -6.79
N HIS A 493 35.02 46.70 -5.59
CA HIS A 493 34.13 47.02 -4.47
C HIS A 493 33.18 48.20 -4.77
N SER A 494 31.98 48.19 -4.16
CA SER A 494 31.49 49.19 -3.18
C SER A 494 29.95 49.17 -3.05
N LYS A 495 29.46 49.07 -1.81
CA LYS A 495 28.09 49.45 -1.35
C LYS A 495 28.09 50.96 -0.95
N PRO A 496 26.98 51.64 -0.56
CA PRO A 496 25.59 51.20 -0.24
C PRO A 496 24.43 52.14 -0.72
N GLN A 497 23.20 51.81 -0.28
CA GLN A 497 21.94 52.62 -0.20
C GLN A 497 21.10 52.72 -1.49
N ALA A 498 19.76 52.85 -1.48
CA ALA A 498 18.60 52.58 -0.61
C ALA A 498 17.36 53.03 -1.42
N SER A 499 16.16 52.49 -1.15
CA SER A 499 14.84 53.03 -1.60
C SER A 499 14.56 52.88 -3.12
N SER A 500 13.38 52.59 -3.68
CA SER A 500 11.97 52.66 -3.26
C SER A 500 11.14 51.90 -4.32
N ARG A 501 10.04 51.24 -3.92
CA ARG A 501 8.92 50.84 -4.81
C ARG A 501 7.96 52.04 -4.96
N PRO A 502 7.27 52.18 -6.11
CA PRO A 502 5.84 51.81 -6.21
C PRO A 502 5.52 51.04 -7.53
N ASN A 503 4.59 50.07 -7.55
CA ASN A 503 3.19 50.16 -8.07
C ASN A 503 3.05 50.85 -9.45
N LEU A 504 2.18 50.50 -10.41
CA LEU A 504 1.22 49.42 -10.72
C LEU A 504 0.59 49.92 -12.05
N GLN A 505 0.34 49.06 -13.04
CA GLN A 505 -0.66 49.25 -14.11
C GLN A 505 -0.51 50.38 -15.16
N GLU A 506 -1.11 50.10 -16.32
CA GLU A 506 -1.11 50.82 -17.62
C GLU A 506 0.14 50.54 -18.49
N GLN A 507 0.08 50.02 -19.71
CA GLN A 507 -0.92 50.23 -20.77
C GLN A 507 -1.09 49.00 -21.68
N ILE A 508 -2.34 48.79 -22.09
CA ILE A 508 -2.79 47.88 -23.15
C ILE A 508 -2.81 48.65 -24.48
N SER A 509 -2.46 47.96 -25.56
CA SER A 509 -2.93 48.13 -26.97
C SER A 509 -1.79 48.37 -27.96
N LEU A 510 -1.59 47.44 -28.90
CA LEU A 510 -1.79 47.69 -30.33
C LEU A 510 -1.71 46.39 -31.13
N ILE A 511 -2.78 46.15 -31.89
CA ILE A 511 -2.99 45.13 -32.91
C ILE A 511 -2.45 45.68 -34.24
N VAL A 512 -1.97 44.80 -35.13
CA VAL A 512 -2.26 44.71 -36.60
C VAL A 512 -1.04 44.19 -37.39
N GLU A 513 -1.25 42.98 -37.94
CA GLU A 513 -0.86 42.42 -39.24
C GLU A 513 0.42 42.88 -39.96
N HIS A 514 1.20 41.91 -40.47
CA HIS A 514 1.45 41.79 -41.92
C HIS A 514 1.90 40.37 -42.31
N GLN A 515 1.33 39.93 -43.44
CA GLN A 515 1.52 38.66 -44.15
C GLN A 515 2.71 38.71 -45.12
N ILE A 516 3.27 37.51 -45.37
CA ILE A 516 3.84 36.96 -46.62
C ILE A 516 5.01 37.69 -47.30
N ASN A 517 6.14 36.97 -47.48
CA ASN A 517 6.74 36.81 -48.81
C ASN A 517 7.61 35.54 -48.95
N GLU A 518 7.39 34.81 -50.04
CA GLU A 518 8.17 33.68 -50.54
C GLU A 518 9.52 34.15 -51.09
N GLU A 519 10.55 33.29 -51.04
CA GLU A 519 11.47 33.17 -52.18
C GLU A 519 12.13 31.78 -52.27
N SER A 520 12.16 31.33 -53.52
CA SER A 520 12.33 30.00 -54.09
C SER A 520 13.77 29.51 -54.30
N LEU A 521 13.93 28.17 -54.45
CA LEU A 521 14.53 27.41 -55.60
C LEU A 521 15.21 26.09 -55.12
N PRO A 522 15.43 25.06 -55.98
CA PRO A 522 14.59 24.51 -57.05
C PRO A 522 14.47 22.96 -57.02
N VAL A 523 13.60 22.47 -57.90
CA VAL A 523 13.23 21.07 -58.19
C VAL A 523 14.35 20.27 -58.88
N SER A 524 14.52 18.99 -58.51
CA SER A 524 14.91 17.94 -59.48
C SER A 524 14.25 16.59 -59.17
N ALA A 525 13.30 16.28 -60.05
CA ALA A 525 12.74 15.03 -60.55
C ALA A 525 12.95 13.67 -59.83
N ALA A 526 11.77 13.03 -59.68
CA ALA A 526 11.46 11.61 -59.86
C ALA A 526 11.70 10.66 -58.67
N ASP A 527 10.64 10.47 -57.89
CA ASP A 527 9.94 9.18 -57.94
C ASP A 527 8.45 9.37 -57.61
N GLU A 528 7.59 9.06 -58.59
CA GLU A 528 6.17 8.88 -58.39
C GLU A 528 5.95 7.67 -57.48
N THR A 529 5.63 7.91 -56.21
CA THR A 529 4.98 6.91 -55.37
C THR A 529 3.59 7.40 -55.01
N MET A 530 2.65 6.93 -55.81
CA MET A 530 1.22 6.75 -55.55
C MET A 530 0.68 7.39 -54.27
N ALA A 531 -0.11 8.47 -54.43
CA ALA A 531 -0.94 9.01 -53.38
C ALA A 531 -1.82 7.89 -52.77
N MET A 532 -1.50 7.46 -51.55
CA MET A 532 -2.36 6.54 -50.80
C MET A 532 -3.70 7.24 -50.50
N PRO A 533 -4.83 6.53 -50.59
CA PRO A 533 -6.13 7.08 -50.22
C PRO A 533 -6.09 7.53 -48.75
N GLN A 534 -6.30 8.82 -48.50
CA GLN A 534 -6.30 9.34 -47.13
C GLN A 534 -7.46 8.70 -46.37
N ASN A 535 -7.11 8.01 -45.29
CA ASN A 535 -8.08 7.38 -44.42
C ASN A 535 -8.91 8.48 -43.73
N PRO A 536 -10.26 8.47 -43.84
CA PRO A 536 -11.12 9.50 -43.24
C PRO A 536 -10.96 9.62 -41.72
N LEU A 537 -10.52 8.55 -41.04
CA LEU A 537 -10.15 8.58 -39.63
C LEU A 537 -8.87 9.40 -39.38
N ILE A 538 -7.88 9.33 -40.28
CA ILE A 538 -6.63 10.10 -40.15
C ILE A 538 -6.91 11.60 -40.30
N GLU A 539 -7.64 12.01 -41.34
CA GLU A 539 -7.98 13.43 -41.53
C GLU A 539 -8.76 13.99 -40.34
N HIS A 540 -9.70 13.20 -39.81
CA HIS A 540 -10.48 13.60 -38.64
C HIS A 540 -9.60 13.69 -37.38
N LEU A 541 -8.70 12.74 -37.17
CA LEU A 541 -7.76 12.77 -36.06
C LEU A 541 -6.77 13.93 -36.14
N ILE A 542 -6.27 14.29 -37.34
CA ILE A 542 -5.41 15.46 -37.54
C ILE A 542 -6.12 16.73 -37.07
N ARG A 543 -7.42 16.88 -37.40
CA ARG A 543 -8.22 18.03 -36.92
C ARG A 543 -8.40 18.00 -35.41
N LEU A 544 -8.71 16.85 -34.83
CA LEU A 544 -8.90 16.71 -33.38
C LEU A 544 -7.61 16.96 -32.59
N PHE A 545 -6.45 16.52 -33.06
CA PHE A 545 -5.18 16.76 -32.35
C PHE A 545 -4.71 18.22 -32.39
N ASN A 546 -5.29 19.03 -33.29
CA ASN A 546 -5.08 20.48 -33.36
C ASN A 546 -6.11 21.28 -32.54
N ASP A 547 -7.11 20.61 -31.96
CA ASP A 547 -8.12 21.23 -31.11
C ASP A 547 -7.59 21.38 -29.66
N PRO A 548 -7.59 22.60 -29.08
CA PRO A 548 -7.11 22.84 -27.72
C PRO A 548 -7.89 22.10 -26.62
N GLU A 549 -9.09 21.58 -26.91
CA GLU A 549 -9.87 20.74 -25.98
C GLU A 549 -9.32 19.30 -25.88
N ILE A 550 -8.48 18.87 -26.84
CA ILE A 550 -7.90 17.52 -26.87
C ILE A 550 -6.56 17.49 -26.12
N GLN A 551 -6.64 17.29 -24.80
CA GLN A 551 -5.47 17.23 -23.91
C GLN A 551 -5.02 15.80 -23.58
N ASP A 552 -5.92 14.83 -23.68
CA ASP A 552 -5.65 13.43 -23.36
C ASP A 552 -6.47 12.44 -24.21
N LEU A 553 -6.23 11.15 -23.99
CA LEU A 553 -6.91 10.06 -24.72
C LEU A 553 -8.42 9.99 -24.42
N LYS A 554 -8.85 10.43 -23.23
CA LYS A 554 -10.25 10.41 -22.81
C LYS A 554 -11.03 11.50 -23.54
N SER A 555 -10.48 12.70 -23.65
CA SER A 555 -11.03 13.81 -24.45
C SER A 555 -11.11 13.44 -25.93
N LEU A 556 -10.07 12.79 -26.48
CA LEU A 556 -10.06 12.32 -27.87
C LEU A 556 -11.18 11.32 -28.16
N ILE A 557 -11.35 10.29 -27.31
CA ILE A 557 -12.44 9.31 -27.45
C ILE A 557 -13.80 9.97 -27.22
N GLY A 558 -13.90 10.92 -26.29
CA GLY A 558 -15.11 11.69 -26.04
C GLY A 558 -15.58 12.45 -27.27
N MET A 559 -14.66 13.05 -28.03
CA MET A 559 -14.97 13.76 -29.27
C MET A 559 -15.27 12.82 -30.44
N LEU A 560 -14.51 11.72 -30.58
CA LEU A 560 -14.79 10.70 -31.60
C LEU A 560 -16.20 10.10 -31.47
N LYS A 561 -16.69 9.92 -30.24
CA LYS A 561 -18.06 9.42 -29.98
C LYS A 561 -19.16 10.37 -30.44
N LYS A 562 -18.88 11.68 -30.54
CA LYS A 562 -19.87 12.68 -30.97
C LYS A 562 -20.06 12.67 -32.49
N ASP A 563 -19.08 12.17 -33.24
CA ASP A 563 -19.23 11.97 -34.68
C ASP A 563 -19.92 10.62 -34.94
N SER A 564 -21.05 10.66 -35.63
CA SER A 564 -21.84 9.46 -35.94
C SER A 564 -21.06 8.45 -36.80
N LYS A 565 -19.99 8.87 -37.48
CA LYS A 565 -19.11 7.99 -38.27
C LYS A 565 -18.12 7.16 -37.43
N PHE A 566 -17.86 7.54 -36.18
CA PHE A 566 -16.84 6.90 -35.32
C PHE A 566 -17.39 6.47 -33.95
N ASN A 567 -18.72 6.34 -33.84
CA ASN A 567 -19.41 5.99 -32.60
C ASN A 567 -19.05 4.59 -32.04
N ASP A 568 -18.51 3.71 -32.87
CA ASP A 568 -18.04 2.37 -32.54
C ASP A 568 -16.75 2.40 -31.70
N ILE A 569 -15.94 3.46 -31.87
CA ILE A 569 -14.71 3.74 -31.13
C ILE A 569 -15.05 4.23 -29.72
N THR A 570 -15.43 3.28 -28.88
CA THR A 570 -15.94 3.53 -27.53
C THR A 570 -14.87 3.50 -26.44
N THR A 571 -13.69 2.95 -26.75
CA THR A 571 -12.59 2.70 -25.82
C THR A 571 -11.23 2.91 -26.48
N GLN A 572 -10.19 3.13 -25.67
CA GLN A 572 -8.80 3.21 -26.16
C GLN A 572 -8.33 1.94 -26.89
N GLY A 573 -8.81 0.77 -26.46
CA GLY A 573 -8.47 -0.50 -27.09
C GLY A 573 -9.00 -0.58 -28.52
N LYS A 574 -10.27 -0.19 -28.73
CA LYS A 574 -10.88 -0.13 -30.06
C LYS A 574 -10.23 0.90 -30.96
N LEU A 575 -9.89 2.08 -30.44
CA LEU A 575 -9.17 3.11 -31.20
C LEU A 575 -7.79 2.59 -31.65
N ARG A 576 -7.02 1.97 -30.75
CA ARG A 576 -5.73 1.37 -31.08
C ARG A 576 -5.86 0.25 -32.11
N GLU A 577 -6.81 -0.66 -31.92
CA GLU A 577 -7.07 -1.76 -32.85
C GLU A 577 -7.41 -1.25 -34.24
N ARG A 578 -8.27 -0.22 -34.33
CA ARG A 578 -8.62 0.41 -35.61
C ARG A 578 -7.39 1.02 -36.28
N LEU A 579 -6.58 1.77 -35.53
CA LEU A 579 -5.38 2.40 -36.08
C LEU A 579 -4.29 1.40 -36.47
N VAL A 580 -4.21 0.25 -35.80
CA VAL A 580 -3.33 -0.87 -36.20
C VAL A 580 -3.85 -1.53 -37.48
N THR A 581 -5.15 -1.78 -37.55
CA THR A 581 -5.81 -2.41 -38.72
C THR A 581 -5.66 -1.55 -39.98
N GLU A 582 -5.73 -0.24 -39.80
CA GLU A 582 -5.60 0.75 -40.86
C GLU A 582 -4.12 1.08 -41.19
N GLY A 583 -3.15 0.34 -40.61
CA GLY A 583 -1.72 0.51 -40.90
C GLY A 583 -1.13 1.84 -40.44
N ILE A 584 -1.74 2.48 -39.43
CA ILE A 584 -1.31 3.78 -38.89
C ILE A 584 -0.34 3.58 -37.72
N LEU A 585 -0.62 2.60 -36.86
CA LEU A 585 0.25 2.25 -35.74
C LEU A 585 0.92 0.91 -35.98
N ASN A 586 2.22 0.81 -35.68
CA ASN A 586 2.91 -0.48 -35.65
C ASN A 586 2.42 -1.29 -34.44
N PRO A 587 1.83 -2.49 -34.61
CA PRO A 587 1.33 -3.30 -33.50
C PRO A 587 2.39 -3.70 -32.47
N GLN A 588 3.67 -3.80 -32.87
CA GLN A 588 4.78 -4.20 -31.99
C GLN A 588 5.31 -3.03 -31.15
N ASP A 589 5.35 -1.82 -31.71
CA ASP A 589 5.95 -0.64 -31.06
C ASP A 589 4.92 0.26 -30.36
N ALA A 590 3.65 0.21 -30.79
CA ALA A 590 2.62 1.09 -30.25
C ALA A 590 2.26 0.70 -28.80
N PRO A 591 2.37 1.62 -27.83
CA PRO A 591 1.97 1.39 -26.45
C PRO A 591 0.53 0.87 -26.35
N LYS A 592 0.22 0.07 -25.33
CA LYS A 592 -1.11 -0.58 -25.24
C LYS A 592 -2.21 0.33 -24.71
N ASN A 593 -1.89 1.35 -23.91
CA ASN A 593 -2.86 2.23 -23.24
C ASN A 593 -2.20 3.51 -22.69
N GLY A 594 -3.04 4.44 -22.23
CA GLY A 594 -2.66 5.63 -21.45
C GLY A 594 -1.93 6.73 -22.25
N ASP A 595 -1.27 7.63 -21.54
CA ASP A 595 -0.67 8.84 -22.12
C ASP A 595 0.49 8.54 -23.07
N LYS A 596 1.16 7.41 -22.88
CA LYS A 596 2.19 6.92 -23.82
C LYS A 596 1.57 6.60 -25.17
N LEU A 597 0.41 5.95 -25.21
CA LEU A 597 -0.32 5.67 -26.45
C LEU A 597 -0.81 6.98 -27.09
N PHE A 598 -1.36 7.91 -26.31
CA PHE A 598 -1.81 9.21 -26.82
C PHE A 598 -0.68 10.02 -27.48
N ASN A 599 0.46 10.16 -26.79
CA ASN A 599 1.62 10.88 -27.32
C ASN A 599 2.30 10.15 -28.49
N TYR A 600 2.20 8.82 -28.54
CA TYR A 600 2.66 8.03 -29.67
C TYR A 600 1.75 8.23 -30.89
N MET A 601 0.43 8.16 -30.70
CA MET A 601 -0.56 8.44 -31.74
C MET A 601 -0.41 9.85 -32.31
N LYS A 602 -0.27 10.87 -31.45
CA LYS A 602 -0.07 12.25 -31.89
C LYS A 602 1.16 12.39 -32.79
N ARG A 603 2.25 11.70 -32.45
CA ARG A 603 3.49 11.69 -33.25
C ARG A 603 3.33 10.94 -34.58
N GLU A 604 2.72 9.76 -34.58
CA GLU A 604 2.54 8.97 -35.80
C GLU A 604 1.53 9.61 -36.77
N ILE A 605 0.49 10.25 -36.24
CA ILE A 605 -0.49 10.98 -37.05
C ILE A 605 0.14 12.25 -37.63
N ALA A 606 0.98 12.95 -36.87
CA ALA A 606 1.72 14.12 -37.37
C ALA A 606 2.74 13.80 -38.49
N LYS A 607 3.19 12.53 -38.60
CA LYS A 607 4.04 12.09 -39.73
C LYS A 607 3.23 11.81 -41.01
N LYS A 608 1.91 11.66 -40.89
CA LYS A 608 0.99 11.32 -41.98
C LYS A 608 0.12 12.50 -42.43
N SER A 609 0.13 13.60 -41.68
CA SER A 609 -0.29 14.96 -42.08
C SER A 609 0.82 15.65 -42.85
#